data_AF-A0A1I0JDZ8-F1
#
_entry.id   AF-A0A1I0JDZ8-F1
#
_cell.length_a   1.000
_cell.length_b   1.000
_cell.length_c   1.000
_cell.angle_alpha   90.00
_cell.angle_beta   90.00
_cell.angle_gamma   90.00
#
_symmetry.space_group_name_H-M   'P 1'
#
loop_
_entity.id
_entity.type
_entity.pdbx_description
1 polymer ?
#
loop_
_entity_poly.entity_id
_entity_poly.type
_entity_poly.pdbx_seq_one_letter_code
_entity_poly.pdbx_strand_id
1 'polypeptide(L)'
;MNLEERIKAGMLFYESGHTDPIDQQIEERLENERKHCKEMMFDYNHCRPGDQEQRQRILKGLLGACGEHVYIEDGIHMSYGNHVYLEDHFYANFNLQSLMMERCTLETGR
;
A
#
# COMPACT_ATOMS: atom_id res chain seq x y z
N MET A 1 -20.46 -8.49 -14.09
CA MET A 1 -19.37 -7.57 -13.71
C MET A 1 -18.76 -8.14 -12.47
N ASN A 2 -17.52 -8.61 -12.57
CA ASN A 2 -16.81 -9.18 -11.41
C ASN A 2 -16.36 -8.06 -10.46
N LEU A 3 -15.88 -8.43 -9.28
CA LEU A 3 -15.44 -7.51 -8.23
C LEU A 3 -14.40 -6.49 -8.74
N GLU A 4 -13.42 -6.94 -9.53
CA GLU A 4 -12.35 -6.06 -10.02
C GLU A 4 -12.86 -5.01 -11.02
N GLU A 5 -13.78 -5.39 -11.91
CA GLU A 5 -14.43 -4.46 -12.83
C GLU A 5 -15.28 -3.41 -12.07
N ARG A 6 -15.91 -3.81 -10.96
CA ARG A 6 -16.67 -2.87 -10.11
C ARG A 6 -15.78 -1.84 -9.44
N ILE A 7 -14.64 -2.29 -8.88
CA ILE A 7 -13.64 -1.41 -8.25
C ILE A 7 -13.15 -0.38 -9.29
N LYS A 8 -12.73 -0.85 -10.48
CA LYS A 8 -12.27 0.01 -11.59
C LYS A 8 -13.32 0.98 -12.11
N ALA A 9 -14.58 0.61 -12.02
CA ALA A 9 -15.69 1.46 -12.42
C ALA A 9 -16.12 2.44 -11.31
N GLY A 10 -15.47 2.45 -10.14
CA GLY A 10 -15.85 3.27 -9.00
C GLY A 10 -17.24 2.92 -8.42
N MET A 11 -17.72 1.70 -8.67
CA MET A 11 -19.01 1.25 -8.18
C MET A 11 -18.91 0.76 -6.73
N LEU A 12 -20.02 0.83 -5.99
CA LEU A 12 -20.10 0.23 -4.66
C LEU A 12 -19.75 -1.28 -4.72
N PHE A 13 -18.93 -1.75 -3.80
CA PHE A 13 -18.54 -3.16 -3.70
C PHE A 13 -18.45 -3.59 -2.23
N TYR A 14 -18.35 -4.91 -2.03
CA TYR A 14 -18.01 -5.50 -0.74
C TYR A 14 -16.68 -6.25 -0.94
N GLU A 15 -15.84 -6.37 0.09
CA GLU A 15 -14.54 -7.04 -0.04
C GLU A 15 -14.61 -8.56 0.16
N SER A 16 -15.75 -9.08 0.61
CA SER A 16 -15.91 -10.49 0.99
C SER A 16 -17.35 -10.97 0.86
N GLY A 17 -17.53 -12.28 0.76
CA GLY A 17 -18.84 -12.93 0.80
C GLY A 17 -19.47 -13.17 -0.57
N HIS A 18 -18.66 -13.13 -1.63
CA HIS A 18 -19.11 -13.48 -2.97
C HIS A 18 -19.25 -15.00 -3.12
N THR A 19 -20.24 -15.41 -3.92
CA THR A 19 -20.49 -16.82 -4.26
C THR A 19 -19.91 -17.21 -5.61
N ASP A 20 -19.58 -16.23 -6.45
CA ASP A 20 -18.96 -16.48 -7.75
C ASP A 20 -17.49 -16.90 -7.57
N PRO A 21 -17.03 -18.00 -8.17
CA PRO A 21 -15.66 -18.48 -8.01
C PRO A 21 -14.59 -17.48 -8.48
N ILE A 22 -14.90 -16.63 -9.47
CA ILE A 22 -13.98 -15.59 -9.94
C ILE A 22 -13.82 -14.53 -8.85
N ASP A 23 -14.93 -14.07 -8.28
CA ASP A 23 -14.89 -13.08 -7.21
C ASP A 23 -14.19 -13.62 -5.97
N GLN A 24 -14.39 -14.90 -5.61
CA GLN A 24 -13.67 -15.53 -4.50
C GLN A 24 -12.15 -15.55 -4.69
N GLN A 25 -11.66 -15.79 -5.91
CA GLN A 25 -10.21 -15.70 -6.20
C GLN A 25 -9.69 -14.27 -6.07
N ILE A 26 -10.50 -13.28 -6.46
CA ILE A 26 -10.15 -11.86 -6.29
C ILE A 26 -10.12 -11.49 -4.80
N GLU A 27 -11.09 -11.94 -4.00
CA GLU A 27 -11.11 -11.75 -2.54
C GLU A 27 -9.84 -12.32 -1.89
N GLU A 28 -9.47 -13.56 -2.23
CA GLU A 28 -8.28 -14.22 -1.68
C GLU A 28 -7.01 -13.45 -2.03
N ARG A 29 -6.90 -12.98 -3.28
CA ARG A 29 -5.78 -12.12 -3.70
C ARG A 29 -5.71 -10.83 -2.89
N LEU A 30 -6.82 -10.10 -2.77
CA LEU A 30 -6.86 -8.83 -2.02
C LEU A 30 -6.54 -9.05 -0.54
N GLU A 31 -7.01 -10.15 0.06
CA GLU A 31 -6.69 -10.48 1.44
C GLU A 31 -5.19 -10.78 1.63
N ASN A 32 -4.58 -11.50 0.70
CA ASN A 32 -3.14 -11.77 0.74
C ASN A 32 -2.31 -10.49 0.58
N GLU A 33 -2.73 -9.58 -0.30
CA GLU A 33 -2.10 -8.26 -0.45
C GLU A 33 -2.20 -7.42 0.83
N ARG A 34 -3.38 -7.38 1.47
CA ARG A 34 -3.58 -6.69 2.76
C ARG A 34 -2.70 -7.29 3.86
N LYS A 35 -2.60 -8.62 3.94
CA LYS A 35 -1.73 -9.30 4.92
C LYS A 35 -0.27 -8.94 4.70
N HIS A 36 0.22 -9.04 3.46
CA HIS A 36 1.60 -8.69 3.13
C HIS A 36 1.91 -7.23 3.48
N CYS A 37 1.00 -6.31 3.15
CA CYS A 37 1.11 -4.90 3.53
C CYS A 37 1.26 -4.73 5.05
N LYS A 38 0.43 -5.41 5.85
CA LYS A 38 0.49 -5.35 7.32
C LYS A 38 1.80 -5.87 7.91
N GLU A 39 2.32 -6.99 7.40
CA GLU A 39 3.61 -7.53 7.84
C GLU A 39 4.75 -6.55 7.54
N MET A 40 4.81 -6.01 6.32
CA MET A 40 5.85 -5.05 5.94
C MET A 40 5.74 -3.72 6.70
N MET A 41 4.51 -3.25 6.98
CA MET A 41 4.29 -2.07 7.83
C MET A 41 4.74 -2.31 9.26
N PHE A 42 4.53 -3.52 9.79
CA PHE A 42 5.00 -3.88 11.12
C PHE A 42 6.53 -3.78 11.18
N ASP A 43 7.23 -4.37 10.21
CA ASP A 43 8.69 -4.30 10.10
C ASP A 43 9.18 -2.86 9.96
N TYR A 44 8.50 -2.03 9.16
CA TYR A 44 8.86 -0.62 8.98
C TYR A 44 8.74 0.16 10.31
N ASN A 45 7.59 0.04 10.98
CA ASN A 45 7.29 0.77 12.21
C ASN A 45 8.14 0.35 13.40
N HIS A 46 8.73 -0.85 13.39
CA HIS A 46 9.65 -1.33 14.42
C HIS A 46 11.12 -1.20 14.02
N CYS A 47 11.40 -0.72 12.81
CA CYS A 47 12.75 -0.44 12.36
C CYS A 47 13.33 0.77 13.11
N ARG A 48 14.63 0.73 13.43
CA ARG A 48 15.27 1.86 14.12
C ARG A 48 15.28 3.09 13.20
N PRO A 49 14.98 4.30 13.69
CA PRO A 49 15.07 5.52 12.89
C PRO A 49 16.47 5.80 12.31
N GLY A 50 17.53 5.27 12.92
CA GLY A 50 18.88 5.37 12.38
C GLY A 50 19.20 4.43 11.21
N ASP A 51 18.41 3.36 11.02
CA ASP A 51 18.66 2.35 9.98
C ASP A 51 17.91 2.69 8.68
N GLN A 52 18.38 3.75 8.04
CA GLN A 52 17.79 4.27 6.80
C GLN A 52 17.86 3.24 5.66
N GLU A 53 18.90 2.42 5.62
CA GLU A 53 19.05 1.39 4.60
C GLU A 53 17.99 0.29 4.75
N GLN A 54 17.72 -0.16 5.99
CA GLN A 54 16.65 -1.12 6.24
C GLN A 54 15.27 -0.51 5.96
N ARG A 55 15.00 0.73 6.41
CA ARG A 55 13.75 1.44 6.11
C ARG A 55 13.50 1.54 4.61
N GLN A 56 14.51 1.93 3.84
CA GLN A 56 14.41 2.06 2.38
C GLN A 56 14.16 0.70 1.71
N ARG A 57 14.81 -0.36 2.18
CA ARG A 57 14.57 -1.73 1.68
C ARG A 57 13.13 -2.18 1.92
N ILE A 58 12.59 -1.90 3.10
CA ILE A 58 11.20 -2.24 3.45
C ILE A 58 10.23 -1.44 2.56
N LEU A 59 10.44 -0.13 2.38
CA LEU A 59 9.59 0.69 1.51
C LEU A 59 9.62 0.22 0.05
N LYS A 60 10.79 -0.15 -0.49
CA LYS A 60 10.92 -0.70 -1.84
C LYS A 60 10.19 -2.04 -2.02
N GLY A 61 10.02 -2.82 -0.95
CA GLY A 61 9.22 -4.05 -0.97
C GLY A 61 7.72 -3.82 -0.72
N LEU A 62 7.36 -2.80 0.05
CA LEU A 62 5.98 -2.46 0.41
C LEU A 62 5.24 -1.72 -0.71
N LEU A 63 5.91 -0.77 -1.38
CA LEU A 63 5.28 0.17 -2.31
C LEU A 63 5.25 -0.35 -3.75
N GLY A 64 4.25 0.10 -4.52
CA GLY A 64 4.17 -0.20 -5.96
C GLY A 64 5.31 0.43 -6.76
N ALA A 65 5.76 1.61 -6.31
CA ALA A 65 7.06 2.16 -6.64
C ALA A 65 7.56 3.04 -5.48
N CYS A 66 8.86 3.04 -5.28
CA CYS A 66 9.54 3.88 -4.30
C CYS A 66 10.73 4.53 -4.99
N GLY A 67 10.67 5.85 -5.15
CA GLY A 67 11.78 6.66 -5.65
C GLY A 67 12.99 6.67 -4.71
N GLU A 68 13.98 7.45 -5.08
CA GLU A 68 15.17 7.72 -4.29
C GLU A 68 14.90 8.81 -3.25
N HIS A 69 15.58 8.74 -2.09
CA HIS A 69 15.39 9.71 -1.00
C HIS A 69 13.95 9.84 -0.46
N VAL A 70 13.19 8.74 -0.45
CA VAL A 70 11.88 8.66 0.21
C VAL A 70 12.06 8.52 1.72
N TYR A 71 11.40 9.37 2.49
CA TYR A 71 11.41 9.30 3.94
C TYR A 71 10.00 9.50 4.50
N ILE A 72 9.58 8.55 5.34
CA ILE A 72 8.30 8.57 6.02
C ILE A 72 8.61 8.44 7.49
N GLU A 73 8.15 9.37 8.32
CA GLU A 73 8.29 9.26 9.77
C GLU A 73 7.46 8.10 10.34
N ASP A 74 7.76 7.73 11.59
CA ASP A 74 7.17 6.55 12.22
C ASP A 74 5.62 6.59 12.30
N GLY A 75 5.01 5.42 12.28
CA GLY A 75 3.55 5.25 12.35
C GLY A 75 2.86 5.13 11.00
N ILE A 76 3.50 4.50 10.01
CA ILE A 76 2.86 4.31 8.70
C ILE A 76 1.68 3.34 8.79
N HIS A 77 0.56 3.71 8.17
CA HIS A 77 -0.64 2.90 8.06
C HIS A 77 -1.15 2.88 6.61
N MET A 78 -1.33 1.69 6.05
CA MET A 78 -1.71 1.47 4.66
C MET A 78 -2.68 0.30 4.53
N SER A 79 -3.66 0.40 3.64
CA SER A 79 -4.51 -0.74 3.26
C SER A 79 -3.81 -1.65 2.25
N TYR A 80 -3.20 -1.04 1.22
CA TYR A 80 -2.48 -1.71 0.13
C TYR A 80 -1.24 -0.88 -0.21
N GLY A 81 -0.06 -1.38 0.15
CA GLY A 81 1.20 -0.67 -0.12
C GLY A 81 1.54 -0.64 -1.62
N ASN A 82 1.30 -1.75 -2.30
CA ASN A 82 1.54 -1.96 -3.73
C ASN A 82 0.73 -1.01 -4.65
N HIS A 83 -0.28 -0.33 -4.13
CA HIS A 83 -1.07 0.67 -4.86
C HIS A 83 -0.54 2.10 -4.71
N VAL A 84 0.42 2.32 -3.81
CA VAL A 84 1.03 3.63 -3.56
C VAL A 84 2.34 3.72 -4.32
N TYR A 85 2.49 4.79 -5.10
CA TYR A 85 3.68 5.08 -5.90
C TYR A 85 4.25 6.41 -5.42
N LEU A 86 5.44 6.38 -4.84
CA LEU A 86 6.13 7.56 -4.32
C LEU A 86 7.28 7.94 -5.24
N GLU A 87 7.38 9.21 -5.59
CA GLU A 87 8.47 9.76 -6.39
C GLU A 87 9.74 10.02 -5.56
N ASP A 88 10.79 10.49 -6.24
CA ASP A 88 12.04 10.89 -5.62
C ASP A 88 11.82 12.06 -4.65
N HIS A 89 12.58 12.09 -3.55
CA HIS A 89 12.56 13.16 -2.54
C HIS A 89 11.21 13.33 -1.81
N PHE A 90 10.41 12.28 -1.75
CA PHE A 90 9.16 12.29 -0.98
C PHE A 90 9.42 12.32 0.53
N TYR A 91 8.77 13.26 1.23
CA TYR A 91 8.76 13.34 2.68
C TYR A 91 7.32 13.28 3.21
N ALA A 92 7.07 12.36 4.14
CA ALA A 92 5.86 12.36 4.95
C ALA A 92 6.21 12.37 6.43
N ASN A 93 5.47 13.17 7.20
CA ASN A 93 5.61 13.26 8.64
C ASN A 93 4.89 12.09 9.35
N PHE A 94 4.90 12.08 10.68
CA PHE A 94 4.37 10.99 11.51
C PHE A 94 2.94 10.62 11.15
N ASN A 95 2.63 9.33 11.33
CA ASN A 95 1.27 8.80 11.20
C ASN A 95 0.64 8.98 9.80
N LEU A 96 1.42 8.81 8.74
CA LEU A 96 0.89 8.78 7.37
C LEU A 96 -0.15 7.64 7.24
N GLN A 97 -1.34 7.97 6.74
CA GLN A 97 -2.42 7.01 6.48
C GLN A 97 -2.77 6.98 4.99
N SER A 98 -2.78 5.79 4.39
CA SER A 98 -3.10 5.56 2.98
C SER A 98 -4.10 4.42 2.79
N LEU A 99 -5.30 4.72 2.29
CA LEU A 99 -6.39 3.75 2.15
C LEU A 99 -6.69 3.46 0.66
N MET A 100 -5.65 3.22 -0.13
CA MET A 100 -5.75 3.17 -1.60
C MET A 100 -6.15 1.78 -2.11
N MET A 101 -7.33 1.70 -2.73
CA MET A 101 -7.81 0.50 -3.46
C MET A 101 -7.32 0.44 -4.90
N GLU A 102 -6.95 1.59 -5.45
CA GLU A 102 -6.43 1.74 -6.80
C GLU A 102 -5.11 2.48 -6.78
N ARG A 103 -4.43 2.48 -7.93
CA ARG A 103 -3.16 3.19 -8.11
C ARG A 103 -3.29 4.66 -7.69
N CYS A 104 -2.49 5.05 -6.71
CA CYS A 104 -2.30 6.43 -6.29
C CYS A 104 -0.81 6.79 -6.38
N THR A 105 -0.50 7.79 -7.20
CA THR A 105 0.83 8.38 -7.25
C THR A 105 0.85 9.63 -6.36
N LEU A 106 1.82 9.71 -5.44
CA LEU A 106 2.08 10.90 -4.65
C LEU A 106 3.37 11.55 -5.14
N GLU A 107 3.23 12.78 -5.62
CA GLU A 107 4.30 13.56 -6.23
C GLU A 107 4.68 14.70 -5.29
N THR A 108 5.98 14.99 -5.15
CA THR A 108 6.42 16.23 -4.50
C THR A 108 6.30 17.36 -5.51
N GLY A 109 5.42 18.32 -5.25
CA GLY A 109 5.29 19.50 -6.10
C GLY A 109 6.64 20.21 -6.25
N ARG A 110 7.06 20.43 -7.50
CA ARG A 110 8.16 21.33 -7.83
C ARG A 110 7.72 22.79 -7.70
#